data_AF-A0A518G3H8-F1
#
_entry.id   AF-A0A518G3H8-F1
#
_cell.length_a   1.000
_cell.length_b   1.000
_cell.length_c   1.000
_cell.angle_alpha   90.00
_cell.angle_beta   90.00
_cell.angle_gamma   90.00
#
_symmetry.space_group_name_H-M   'P 1'
#
loop_
_entity.id
_entity.type
_entity.pdbx_description
1 polymer ?
#
loop_
_entity_poly.entity_id
_entity_poly.type
_entity_poly.pdbx_seq_one_letter_code
_entity_poly.pdbx_strand_id
1 'polypeptide(L)'
;MFVVRPRIRDQINFWSLLAIAWGVAAIGVWSWGTRYEFSSHADDSPVPQWPADARLTLAEDRPTLLFFMHPRCVCTRASIRQLEETLTGMGLTDQQQPQLTVVAAIPNETSEAWRDSASVRRIAALPRSEIIWDSGGREASRFGAKTSGAARLYRQDGVLLFAGGITASRGHEGDNLGCDRLRALLCNQVKMPQPSIPVFGCRLCATNEVKAFNATDDDIVRPPHWQWSAVGASP
;
A
#
# COMPACT_ATOMS: atom_id res chain seq x y z
N MET A 1 53.22 -41.45 -13.21
CA MET A 1 52.44 -40.23 -12.95
C MET A 1 51.13 -40.33 -13.72
N PHE A 2 50.06 -40.86 -13.12
CA PHE A 2 48.77 -41.04 -13.79
C PHE A 2 47.97 -39.73 -13.75
N VAL A 3 47.88 -39.05 -14.88
CA VAL A 3 46.98 -37.90 -15.05
C VAL A 3 45.59 -38.45 -15.28
N VAL A 4 44.78 -38.52 -14.22
CA VAL A 4 43.35 -38.82 -14.31
C VAL A 4 42.68 -37.62 -14.98
N ARG A 5 42.47 -37.69 -16.30
CA ARG A 5 41.64 -36.69 -17.00
C ARG A 5 40.18 -36.92 -16.57
N PRO A 6 39.47 -35.91 -16.04
CA PRO A 6 38.04 -36.06 -15.75
C PRO A 6 37.32 -36.45 -17.04
N ARG A 7 36.46 -37.47 -16.95
CA ARG A 7 35.67 -37.95 -18.09
C ARG A 7 34.80 -36.77 -18.54
N ILE A 8 34.89 -36.39 -19.81
CA ILE A 8 34.14 -35.25 -20.41
C ILE A 8 32.63 -35.29 -20.05
N ARG A 9 32.08 -36.50 -19.86
CA ARG A 9 30.71 -36.77 -19.44
C ARG A 9 30.38 -36.30 -18.01
N ASP A 10 31.34 -36.33 -17.08
CA ASP A 10 31.16 -35.86 -15.70
C ASP A 10 31.16 -34.33 -15.63
N GLN A 11 31.94 -33.67 -16.49
CA GLN A 11 31.88 -32.21 -16.64
C GLN A 11 30.55 -31.75 -17.25
N ILE A 12 30.04 -32.44 -18.28
CA ILE A 12 28.73 -32.11 -18.89
C ILE A 12 27.60 -32.24 -17.86
N ASN A 13 27.64 -33.26 -17.00
CA ASN A 13 26.65 -33.44 -15.94
C ASN A 13 26.75 -32.35 -14.86
N PHE A 14 27.97 -31.95 -14.47
CA PHE A 14 28.18 -30.88 -13.50
C PHE A 14 27.64 -29.52 -13.99
N TRP A 15 27.97 -29.11 -15.21
CA TRP A 15 27.47 -27.85 -15.78
C TRP A 15 25.96 -27.86 -15.98
N SER A 16 25.38 -29.00 -16.35
CA SER A 16 23.92 -29.14 -16.47
C SER A 16 23.23 -28.99 -15.10
N LEU A 17 23.76 -29.62 -14.05
CA LEU A 17 23.23 -29.47 -12.68
C LEU A 17 23.36 -28.04 -12.16
N LEU A 18 24.49 -27.37 -12.44
CA LEU A 18 24.68 -25.97 -12.08
C LEU A 18 23.70 -25.05 -12.82
N ALA A 19 23.48 -25.28 -14.12
CA ALA A 19 22.52 -24.52 -14.92
C ALA A 19 21.07 -24.73 -14.44
N ILE A 20 20.70 -25.97 -14.08
CA ILE A 20 19.39 -26.28 -13.49
C ILE A 20 19.23 -25.58 -12.15
N ALA A 21 20.22 -25.67 -11.25
CA ALA A 21 20.18 -25.00 -9.95
C ALA A 21 20.07 -23.48 -10.08
N TRP A 22 20.82 -22.88 -11.02
CA TRP A 22 20.72 -21.46 -11.34
C TRP A 22 19.35 -21.08 -11.90
N GLY A 23 18.79 -21.88 -12.81
CA GLY A 23 17.45 -21.67 -13.36
C GLY A 23 16.37 -21.73 -12.28
N VAL A 24 16.45 -22.70 -11.37
CA VAL A 24 15.53 -22.82 -10.22
C VAL A 24 15.66 -21.60 -9.30
N ALA A 25 16.88 -21.16 -8.99
CA ALA A 25 17.11 -19.97 -8.17
C ALA A 25 16.56 -18.69 -8.85
N ALA A 26 16.80 -18.53 -10.15
CA ALA A 26 16.30 -17.38 -10.93
C ALA A 26 14.76 -17.35 -10.96
N ILE A 27 14.11 -18.51 -11.21
CA ILE A 27 12.65 -18.63 -11.16
C ILE A 27 12.13 -18.36 -9.74
N GLY A 28 12.83 -18.83 -8.71
CA GLY A 28 12.48 -18.58 -7.31
C GLY A 28 12.52 -17.10 -6.95
N VAL A 29 13.61 -16.41 -7.30
CA VAL A 29 13.77 -14.96 -7.08
C VAL A 29 12.74 -14.17 -7.88
N TRP A 30 12.50 -14.51 -9.14
CA TRP A 30 11.49 -13.87 -9.97
C TRP A 30 10.07 -14.08 -9.41
N SER A 31 9.75 -15.30 -8.97
CA SER A 31 8.47 -15.63 -8.32
C SER A 31 8.28 -14.90 -6.99
N TRP A 32 9.36 -14.70 -6.23
CA TRP A 32 9.33 -13.93 -4.98
C TRP A 32 9.11 -12.44 -5.24
N GLY A 33 9.84 -11.86 -6.19
CA GLY A 33 9.70 -10.44 -6.57
C GLY A 33 8.31 -10.12 -7.11
N THR A 34 7.81 -10.94 -8.03
CA THR A 34 6.45 -10.78 -8.58
C THR A 34 5.38 -10.93 -7.50
N ARG A 35 5.50 -11.91 -6.59
CA ARG A 35 4.56 -12.02 -5.45
C ARG A 35 4.58 -10.78 -4.56
N TYR A 36 5.75 -10.19 -4.33
CA TYR A 36 5.84 -8.95 -3.57
C TYR A 36 5.16 -7.80 -4.31
N GLU A 37 5.45 -7.61 -5.60
CA GLU A 37 4.86 -6.58 -6.47
C GLU A 37 3.33 -6.68 -6.62
N PHE A 38 2.79 -7.90 -6.67
CA PHE A 38 1.36 -8.18 -6.82
C PHE A 38 0.64 -8.51 -5.51
N SER A 39 1.33 -8.50 -4.37
CA SER A 39 0.65 -8.62 -3.08
C SER A 39 -0.25 -7.40 -2.90
N SER A 40 -1.56 -7.57 -3.00
CA SER A 40 -2.53 -6.59 -2.53
C SER A 40 -2.99 -7.04 -1.15
N HIS A 41 -3.13 -6.10 -0.22
CA HIS A 41 -3.98 -6.36 0.93
C HIS A 41 -5.38 -6.12 0.41
N ALA A 42 -6.21 -7.16 0.37
CA ALA A 42 -7.62 -6.98 0.04
C ALA A 42 -8.17 -5.92 1.00
N ASP A 43 -8.58 -4.78 0.46
CA ASP A 43 -9.40 -3.84 1.21
C ASP A 43 -10.68 -4.59 1.57
N ASP A 44 -11.06 -4.56 2.85
CA ASP A 44 -12.36 -5.12 3.25
C ASP A 44 -13.43 -4.35 2.49
N SER A 45 -14.44 -5.08 2.02
CA SER A 45 -15.53 -4.62 1.15
C SER A 45 -15.77 -3.11 1.23
N PRO A 46 -15.52 -2.36 0.14
CA PRO A 46 -15.57 -0.91 0.17
C PRO A 46 -16.96 -0.44 0.59
N VAL A 47 -17.01 0.57 1.46
CA VAL A 47 -18.26 0.99 2.10
C VAL A 47 -19.15 1.71 1.07
N PRO A 48 -20.31 1.14 0.71
CA PRO A 48 -21.12 1.60 -0.43
C PRO A 48 -21.79 2.95 -0.20
N GLN A 49 -21.94 3.36 1.07
CA GLN A 49 -22.54 4.63 1.48
C GLN A 49 -21.61 5.35 2.45
N TRP A 50 -21.59 6.67 2.40
CA TRP A 50 -20.81 7.49 3.32
C TRP A 50 -21.16 7.15 4.78
N PRO A 51 -20.18 6.79 5.63
CA PRO A 51 -20.43 6.43 7.02
C PRO A 51 -20.96 7.62 7.83
N ALA A 52 -22.07 7.42 8.55
CA ALA A 52 -22.70 8.48 9.36
C ALA A 52 -21.83 8.95 10.54
N ASP A 53 -20.90 8.11 11.00
CA ASP A 53 -19.96 8.41 12.08
C ASP A 53 -18.60 8.93 11.58
N ALA A 54 -18.45 9.12 10.26
CA ALA A 54 -17.24 9.68 9.66
C ALA A 54 -16.99 11.10 10.19
N ARG A 55 -15.71 11.41 10.49
CA ARG A 55 -15.29 12.77 10.84
C ARG A 55 -14.82 13.57 9.64
N LEU A 56 -14.90 12.98 8.46
CA LEU A 56 -14.63 13.61 7.18
C LEU A 56 -15.88 14.33 6.68
N THR A 57 -15.69 15.40 5.92
CA THR A 57 -16.80 16.17 5.33
C THR A 57 -17.05 15.69 3.90
N LEU A 58 -18.30 15.36 3.59
CA LEU A 58 -18.74 15.13 2.22
C LEU A 58 -19.05 16.48 1.56
N ALA A 59 -18.50 16.73 0.38
CA ALA A 59 -18.78 17.96 -0.36
C ALA A 59 -20.20 17.93 -0.95
N GLU A 60 -20.94 19.03 -0.78
CA GLU A 60 -22.35 19.14 -1.19
C GLU A 60 -22.52 19.46 -2.68
N ASP A 61 -21.54 20.10 -3.31
CA ASP A 61 -21.62 20.59 -4.69
C ASP A 61 -20.88 19.71 -5.71
N ARG A 62 -20.02 18.79 -5.25
CA ARG A 62 -19.13 17.98 -6.09
C ARG A 62 -18.86 16.59 -5.52
N PRO A 63 -18.41 15.63 -6.32
CA PRO A 63 -17.92 14.36 -5.80
C PRO A 63 -16.76 14.55 -4.82
N THR A 64 -16.72 13.73 -3.77
CA THR A 64 -15.62 13.70 -2.80
C THR A 64 -14.71 12.51 -3.10
N LEU A 65 -13.44 12.79 -3.41
CA LEU A 65 -12.41 11.79 -3.65
C LEU A 65 -11.57 11.62 -2.38
N LEU A 66 -11.70 10.48 -1.73
CA LEU A 66 -10.83 10.10 -0.63
C LEU A 66 -9.59 9.38 -1.19
N PHE A 67 -8.41 9.81 -0.75
CA PHE A 67 -7.15 9.15 -1.05
C PHE A 67 -6.44 8.76 0.24
N PHE A 68 -6.22 7.47 0.46
CA PHE A 68 -5.65 6.95 1.68
C PHE A 68 -4.15 6.71 1.50
N MET A 69 -3.34 7.29 2.37
CA MET A 69 -1.90 7.14 2.28
C MET A 69 -1.19 7.08 3.63
N HIS A 70 -0.03 6.43 3.62
CA HIS A 70 0.98 6.58 4.65
C HIS A 70 2.04 7.61 4.19
N PRO A 71 2.30 8.69 4.97
CA PRO A 71 3.16 9.82 4.56
C PRO A 71 4.59 9.49 4.14
N ARG A 72 5.16 8.38 4.64
CA ARG A 72 6.57 8.00 4.40
C ARG A 72 6.72 6.80 3.47
N CYS A 73 5.62 6.24 2.92
CA CYS A 73 5.76 5.11 2.00
C CYS A 73 6.29 5.55 0.64
N VAL A 74 7.44 5.01 0.24
CA VAL A 74 7.97 5.18 -1.13
C VAL A 74 7.01 4.62 -2.18
N CYS A 75 6.21 3.61 -1.82
CA CYS A 75 5.21 2.98 -2.68
C CYS A 75 4.12 3.95 -3.17
N THR A 76 3.79 4.96 -2.38
CA THR A 76 2.68 5.88 -2.65
C THR A 76 3.04 6.95 -3.66
N ARG A 77 4.32 7.12 -3.99
CA ARG A 77 4.78 8.09 -4.99
C ARG A 77 4.14 7.88 -6.36
N ALA A 78 4.08 6.63 -6.82
CA ALA A 78 3.46 6.31 -8.10
C ALA A 78 1.96 6.62 -8.10
N SER A 79 1.26 6.29 -7.01
CA SER A 79 -0.16 6.61 -6.86
C SER A 79 -0.41 8.12 -6.86
N ILE A 80 0.42 8.91 -6.16
CA ILE A 80 0.32 10.38 -6.16
C ILE A 80 0.51 10.93 -7.56
N ARG A 81 1.51 10.44 -8.30
CA ARG A 81 1.73 10.88 -9.68
C ARG A 81 0.55 10.54 -10.60
N GLN A 82 0.01 9.34 -10.47
CA GLN A 82 -1.19 8.94 -11.23
C GLN A 82 -2.39 9.81 -10.90
N LEU A 83 -2.52 10.23 -9.64
CA LEU A 83 -3.54 11.18 -9.23
C LEU A 83 -3.29 12.58 -9.80
N GLU A 84 -2.06 13.08 -9.78
CA GLU A 84 -1.63 14.32 -10.44
C GLU A 84 -2.02 14.29 -11.93
N GLU A 85 -1.62 13.24 -12.66
CA GLU A 85 -1.93 13.08 -14.08
C GLU A 85 -3.45 13.02 -14.32
N THR A 86 -4.21 12.33 -13.46
CA THR A 86 -5.67 12.20 -13.58
C THR A 86 -6.41 13.51 -13.30
N LEU A 87 -5.97 14.29 -12.31
CA LEU A 87 -6.66 15.51 -11.86
C LEU A 87 -6.20 16.77 -12.61
N THR A 88 -4.94 16.84 -13.04
CA THR A 88 -4.36 18.03 -13.68
C THR A 88 -3.93 17.81 -15.13
N GLY A 89 -3.52 16.58 -15.49
CA GLY A 89 -2.86 16.30 -16.77
C GLY A 89 -3.75 16.34 -18.01
N MET A 90 -5.08 16.18 -17.87
CA MET A 90 -6.00 16.01 -19.00
C MET A 90 -7.13 17.04 -19.08
N GLY A 91 -6.99 18.18 -18.38
CA GLY A 91 -7.89 19.31 -18.59
C GLY A 91 -9.30 19.13 -18.03
N LEU A 92 -9.42 18.54 -16.82
CA LEU A 92 -10.68 18.62 -16.08
C LEU A 92 -11.05 20.10 -15.88
N THR A 93 -12.29 20.43 -16.20
CA THR A 93 -12.85 21.76 -15.88
C THR A 93 -13.02 21.91 -14.37
N ASP A 94 -13.16 23.14 -13.88
CA ASP A 94 -13.32 23.38 -12.43
C ASP A 94 -14.57 22.70 -11.82
N GLN A 95 -15.61 22.49 -12.64
CA GLN A 95 -16.82 21.75 -12.24
C GLN A 95 -16.60 20.23 -12.14
N GLN A 96 -15.61 19.70 -12.88
CA GLN A 96 -15.27 18.28 -12.86
C GLN A 96 -14.23 17.94 -11.77
N GLN A 97 -13.62 18.97 -11.17
CA GLN A 97 -12.66 18.76 -10.07
C GLN A 97 -13.39 18.28 -8.80
N PRO A 98 -13.05 17.09 -8.29
CA PRO A 98 -13.61 16.60 -7.04
C PRO A 98 -13.04 17.37 -5.84
N GLN A 99 -13.70 17.27 -4.68
CA GLN A 99 -13.06 17.59 -3.41
C GLN A 99 -12.09 16.47 -3.06
N LEU A 100 -10.78 16.72 -3.08
CA LEU A 100 -9.77 15.72 -2.75
C LEU A 100 -9.48 15.76 -1.25
N THR A 101 -9.91 14.73 -0.52
CA THR A 101 -9.56 14.56 0.90
C THR A 101 -8.53 13.45 1.04
N VAL A 102 -7.35 13.81 1.50
CA VAL A 102 -6.21 12.92 1.69
C VAL A 102 -6.20 12.45 3.13
N VAL A 103 -6.45 11.17 3.35
CA VAL A 103 -6.45 10.56 4.68
C VAL A 103 -5.06 9.98 4.94
N ALA A 104 -4.24 10.75 5.65
CA ALA A 104 -2.87 10.41 6.01
C ALA A 104 -2.85 9.57 7.30
N ALA A 105 -2.82 8.25 7.16
CA ALA A 105 -2.79 7.33 8.31
C ALA A 105 -1.41 7.38 9.00
N ILE A 106 -1.43 7.66 10.31
CA ILE A 106 -0.24 7.73 11.17
C ILE A 106 -0.49 6.95 12.47
N PRO A 107 0.54 6.39 13.12
CA PRO A 107 0.39 5.78 14.44
C PRO A 107 -0.16 6.75 15.50
N ASN A 108 -0.74 6.22 16.58
CA ASN A 108 -1.06 7.03 17.77
C ASN A 108 0.26 7.55 18.36
N GLU A 109 0.36 8.87 18.54
CA GLU A 109 1.57 9.57 19.02
C GLU A 109 2.72 9.63 18.00
N THR A 110 2.67 10.64 17.15
CA THR A 110 3.64 10.83 16.07
C THR A 110 4.29 12.22 16.15
N SER A 111 5.62 12.29 16.03
CA SER A 111 6.36 13.56 15.94
C SER A 111 5.98 14.36 14.68
N GLU A 112 6.07 15.69 14.72
CA GLU A 112 5.79 16.57 13.57
C GLU A 112 6.55 16.19 12.28
N ALA A 113 7.71 15.53 12.40
CA ALA A 113 8.52 15.05 11.28
C ALA A 113 7.77 14.11 10.29
N TRP A 114 6.63 13.54 10.66
CA TRP A 114 5.81 12.73 9.74
C TRP A 114 4.93 13.57 8.81
N ARG A 115 4.75 14.85 9.14
CA ARG A 115 3.96 15.80 8.35
C ARG A 115 4.76 16.47 7.26
N ASP A 116 6.09 16.40 7.32
CA ASP A 116 6.98 16.98 6.32
C ASP A 116 7.64 15.90 5.46
N SER A 117 6.95 15.48 4.40
CA SER A 117 7.48 14.55 3.41
C SER A 117 7.26 15.06 1.98
N ALA A 118 8.07 14.58 1.04
CA ALA A 118 7.91 14.91 -0.37
C ALA A 118 6.51 14.50 -0.90
N SER A 119 5.96 13.40 -0.40
CA SER A 119 4.61 12.94 -0.74
C SER A 119 3.53 13.88 -0.21
N VAL A 120 3.68 14.37 1.03
CA VAL A 120 2.74 15.33 1.64
C VAL A 120 2.76 16.66 0.88
N ARG A 121 3.95 17.16 0.52
CA ARG A 121 4.06 18.42 -0.25
C ARG A 121 3.44 18.32 -1.64
N ARG A 122 3.60 17.18 -2.31
CA ARG A 122 3.01 16.94 -3.64
C ARG A 122 1.48 16.86 -3.58
N ILE A 123 0.94 16.05 -2.68
CA ILE A 123 -0.50 15.86 -2.58
C ILE A 123 -1.20 17.16 -2.15
N ALA A 124 -0.58 17.97 -1.28
CA ALA A 124 -1.08 19.29 -0.88
C ALA A 124 -1.10 20.33 -2.01
N ALA A 125 -0.30 20.11 -3.07
CA ALA A 125 -0.28 21.00 -4.22
C ALA A 125 -1.40 20.68 -5.24
N LEU A 126 -2.14 19.59 -5.03
CA LEU A 126 -3.24 19.21 -5.92
C LEU A 126 -4.44 20.14 -5.77
N PRO A 127 -5.23 20.32 -6.85
CA PRO A 127 -6.45 21.12 -6.81
C PRO A 127 -7.41 20.60 -5.75
N ARG A 128 -8.00 21.53 -4.97
CA ARG A 128 -9.05 21.23 -3.98
C ARG A 128 -8.66 20.11 -3.02
N SER A 129 -7.37 20.04 -2.67
CA SER A 129 -6.83 19.04 -1.77
C SER A 129 -6.85 19.52 -0.32
N GLU A 130 -7.24 18.63 0.59
CA GLU A 130 -7.16 18.79 2.03
C GLU A 130 -6.53 17.53 2.63
N ILE A 131 -5.61 17.69 3.59
CA ILE A 131 -4.96 16.56 4.26
C ILE A 131 -5.52 16.41 5.67
N ILE A 132 -6.10 15.24 5.94
CA ILE A 132 -6.60 14.83 7.25
C ILE A 132 -5.65 13.80 7.85
N TRP A 133 -5.13 14.11 9.04
CA TRP A 133 -4.23 13.23 9.79
C TRP A 133 -5.01 12.19 10.58
N ASP A 134 -5.02 10.96 10.09
CA ASP A 134 -5.78 9.86 10.68
C ASP A 134 -4.92 9.08 11.69
N SER A 135 -4.88 9.61 12.92
CA SER A 135 -4.17 8.99 14.04
C SER A 135 -4.80 7.64 14.40
N GLY A 136 -4.02 6.57 14.29
CA GLY A 136 -4.45 5.20 14.53
C GLY A 136 -5.23 4.56 13.37
N GLY A 137 -5.37 5.24 12.23
CA GLY A 137 -6.03 4.66 11.05
C GLY A 137 -7.53 4.43 11.21
N ARG A 138 -8.21 5.28 11.98
CA ARG A 138 -9.64 5.14 12.29
C ARG A 138 -10.50 5.43 11.07
N GLU A 139 -10.25 6.55 10.40
CA GLU A 139 -10.98 6.91 9.18
C GLU A 139 -10.65 5.92 8.05
N ALA A 140 -9.37 5.55 7.88
CA ALA A 140 -8.97 4.53 6.91
C ALA A 140 -9.76 3.22 7.11
N SER A 141 -9.82 2.73 8.35
CA SER A 141 -10.58 1.53 8.69
C SER A 141 -12.09 1.71 8.45
N ARG A 142 -12.64 2.87 8.80
CA ARG A 142 -14.08 3.18 8.63
C ARG A 142 -14.51 3.19 7.16
N PHE A 143 -13.64 3.61 6.25
CA PHE A 143 -13.88 3.59 4.81
C PHE A 143 -13.41 2.28 4.13
N GLY A 144 -13.02 1.27 4.92
CA GLY A 144 -12.54 -0.03 4.43
C GLY A 144 -11.19 0.02 3.71
N ALA A 145 -10.41 1.08 3.90
CA ALA A 145 -9.09 1.22 3.30
C ALA A 145 -8.02 0.59 4.20
N LYS A 146 -7.34 -0.45 3.70
CA LYS A 146 -6.22 -1.11 4.38
C LYS A 146 -4.89 -0.84 3.70
N THR A 147 -4.92 -0.36 2.47
CA THR A 147 -3.74 -0.24 1.62
C THR A 147 -3.44 1.21 1.25
N SER A 148 -2.19 1.63 1.43
CA SER A 148 -1.72 2.94 0.97
C SER A 148 -1.81 3.03 -0.55
N GLY A 149 -2.42 4.11 -1.06
CA GLY A 149 -2.75 4.26 -2.48
C GLY A 149 -4.19 3.87 -2.83
N ALA A 150 -5.00 3.48 -1.84
CA ALA A 150 -6.44 3.27 -2.05
C ALA A 150 -7.13 4.60 -2.33
N ALA A 151 -8.04 4.61 -3.30
CA ALA A 151 -8.91 5.73 -3.62
C ALA A 151 -10.39 5.33 -3.51
N ARG A 152 -11.23 6.27 -3.07
CA ARG A 152 -12.69 6.13 -3.03
C ARG A 152 -13.33 7.40 -3.58
N LEU A 153 -14.20 7.28 -4.57
CA LEU A 153 -14.98 8.41 -5.06
C LEU A 153 -16.42 8.27 -4.56
N TYR A 154 -16.89 9.26 -3.81
CA TYR A 154 -18.26 9.37 -3.36
C TYR A 154 -18.97 10.50 -4.09
N ARG A 155 -20.24 10.28 -4.42
CA ARG A 155 -21.14 11.32 -4.94
C ARG A 155 -21.63 12.21 -3.78
N GLN A 156 -22.22 13.36 -4.10
CA GLN A 156 -22.76 14.33 -3.14
C GLN A 156 -23.82 13.76 -2.19
N ASP A 157 -24.51 12.68 -2.58
CA ASP A 157 -25.49 11.96 -1.75
C ASP A 157 -24.85 10.83 -0.92
N GLY A 158 -23.52 10.74 -0.93
CA GLY A 158 -22.74 9.76 -0.18
C GLY A 158 -22.66 8.38 -0.82
N VAL A 159 -23.17 8.18 -2.05
CA VAL A 159 -23.06 6.89 -2.74
C VAL A 159 -21.64 6.70 -3.27
N LEU A 160 -21.05 5.53 -3.01
CA LEU A 160 -19.75 5.13 -3.53
C LEU A 160 -19.82 4.86 -5.04
N LEU A 161 -19.06 5.62 -5.82
CA LEU A 161 -18.93 5.47 -7.27
C LEU A 161 -17.69 4.67 -7.69
N PHE A 162 -16.59 4.80 -6.95
CA PHE A 162 -15.33 4.12 -7.26
C PHE A 162 -14.66 3.63 -5.99
N ALA A 163 -14.13 2.42 -6.02
CA ALA A 163 -13.19 1.92 -5.02
C ALA A 163 -12.07 1.11 -5.66
N GLY A 164 -10.83 1.50 -5.41
CA GLY A 164 -9.69 0.71 -5.84
C GLY A 164 -8.39 1.48 -5.85
N GLY A 165 -7.38 0.87 -6.47
CA GLY A 165 -6.08 1.50 -6.69
C GLY A 165 -6.10 2.37 -7.94
N ILE A 166 -5.12 3.28 -8.00
CA ILE A 166 -4.85 4.15 -9.16
C ILE A 166 -3.50 3.83 -9.81
N THR A 167 -3.04 2.58 -9.64
CA THR A 167 -1.79 2.05 -10.21
C THR A 167 -2.02 0.62 -10.66
N ALA A 168 -1.38 0.19 -11.75
CA ALA A 168 -1.50 -1.19 -12.25
C ALA A 168 -0.83 -2.24 -11.34
N SER A 169 0.22 -1.85 -10.63
CA SER A 169 0.95 -2.66 -9.63
C SER A 169 1.70 -1.74 -8.65
N ARG A 170 2.39 -2.31 -7.66
CA ARG A 170 3.16 -1.52 -6.67
C ARG A 170 4.21 -0.66 -7.35
N GLY A 171 4.14 0.66 -7.15
CA GLY A 171 5.17 1.60 -7.62
C GLY A 171 5.22 1.80 -9.13
N HIS A 172 4.22 1.33 -9.88
CA HIS A 172 4.16 1.47 -11.34
C HIS A 172 3.36 2.71 -11.75
N GLU A 173 3.96 3.51 -12.63
CA GLU A 173 3.36 4.71 -13.25
C GLU A 173 2.97 4.36 -14.69
N GLY A 174 1.86 4.91 -15.17
CA GLY A 174 1.34 4.71 -16.53
C GLY A 174 -0.13 4.32 -16.56
N ASP A 175 -0.61 4.05 -17.78
CA ASP A 175 -2.01 3.72 -18.06
C ASP A 175 -2.51 2.57 -17.18
N ASN A 176 -3.62 2.81 -16.49
CA ASN A 176 -4.24 1.81 -15.64
C ASN A 176 -5.74 2.00 -15.52
N LEU A 177 -6.42 0.86 -15.34
CA LEU A 177 -7.87 0.78 -15.25
C LEU A 177 -8.45 1.65 -14.11
N GLY A 178 -7.69 1.86 -13.04
CA GLY A 178 -8.08 2.71 -11.91
C GLY A 178 -8.26 4.17 -12.33
N CYS A 179 -7.21 4.74 -12.95
CA CYS A 179 -7.23 6.10 -13.48
C CYS A 179 -8.31 6.27 -14.56
N ASP A 180 -8.47 5.29 -15.44
CA ASP A 180 -9.48 5.36 -16.51
C ASP A 180 -10.91 5.38 -15.97
N ARG A 181 -11.23 4.53 -14.99
CA ARG A 181 -12.56 4.52 -14.35
C ARG A 181 -12.80 5.78 -13.54
N LEU A 182 -11.80 6.24 -12.77
CA LEU A 182 -11.91 7.48 -12.02
C LEU A 182 -12.18 8.67 -12.96
N ARG A 183 -11.45 8.76 -14.08
CA ARG A 183 -11.66 9.78 -15.09
C ARG A 183 -13.03 9.71 -15.73
N ALA A 184 -13.50 8.52 -16.13
CA ALA A 184 -14.82 8.37 -16.73
C ALA A 184 -15.95 8.85 -15.80
N LEU A 185 -15.80 8.65 -14.48
CA LEU A 185 -16.72 9.17 -13.47
C LEU A 185 -16.62 10.70 -13.32
N LEU A 186 -15.40 11.25 -13.22
CA LEU A 186 -15.19 12.71 -13.08
C LEU A 186 -15.64 13.49 -14.32
N CYS A 187 -15.44 12.93 -15.51
CA CYS A 187 -15.92 13.48 -16.77
C CYS A 187 -17.41 13.26 -17.02
N ASN A 188 -18.13 12.65 -16.06
CA ASN A 188 -19.57 12.34 -16.16
C ASN A 188 -19.95 11.45 -17.36
N GLN A 189 -18.97 10.72 -17.92
CA GLN A 189 -19.18 9.74 -18.99
C GLN A 189 -19.87 8.49 -18.45
N VAL A 190 -19.62 8.19 -17.16
CA VAL A 190 -20.27 7.13 -16.40
C VAL A 190 -20.78 7.74 -15.09
N LYS A 191 -21.96 7.31 -14.63
CA LYS A 191 -22.59 7.81 -13.38
C LYS A 191 -22.93 6.71 -12.37
N MET A 192 -22.68 5.46 -12.73
CA MET A 192 -23.03 4.29 -11.94
C MET A 192 -21.81 3.78 -11.17
N PRO A 193 -22.00 3.15 -10.00
CA PRO A 193 -20.93 2.51 -9.24
C PRO A 193 -20.11 1.55 -10.10
N GLN A 194 -18.79 1.68 -10.01
CA GLN A 194 -17.85 0.82 -10.71
C GLN A 194 -17.45 -0.39 -9.86
N PRO A 195 -17.18 -1.56 -10.48
CA PRO A 195 -16.61 -2.70 -9.76
C PRO A 195 -15.28 -2.32 -9.09
N SER A 196 -15.01 -2.87 -7.92
CA SER A 196 -13.79 -2.59 -7.19
C SER A 196 -12.55 -3.08 -7.94
N ILE A 197 -11.45 -2.34 -7.84
CA ILE A 197 -10.14 -2.70 -8.43
C ILE A 197 -9.15 -2.97 -7.29
N PRO A 198 -8.22 -3.93 -7.45
CA PRO A 198 -7.16 -4.14 -6.46
C PRO A 198 -6.36 -2.87 -6.16
N VAL A 199 -5.89 -2.76 -4.91
CA VAL A 199 -4.96 -1.72 -4.47
C VAL A 199 -3.61 -2.37 -4.16
N PHE A 200 -2.54 -1.74 -4.62
CA PHE A 200 -1.19 -2.26 -4.49
C PHE A 200 -0.33 -1.30 -3.66
N GLY A 201 -0.02 -1.68 -2.42
CA GLY A 201 0.70 -0.79 -1.51
C GLY A 201 0.93 -1.36 -0.12
N CYS A 202 1.68 -0.61 0.69
CA CYS A 202 1.92 -0.99 2.08
C CYS A 202 0.63 -0.91 2.89
N ARG A 203 0.54 -1.75 3.93
CA ARG A 203 -0.58 -1.72 4.87
C ARG A 203 -0.62 -0.36 5.59
N LEU A 204 -1.81 0.22 5.70
CA LEU A 204 -2.07 1.41 6.52
C LEU A 204 -2.13 0.99 7.98
N CYS A 205 -1.72 1.88 8.89
CA CYS A 205 -1.98 1.67 10.32
C CYS A 205 -3.47 1.41 10.51
N ALA A 206 -3.84 0.36 11.24
CA ALA A 206 -5.24 0.05 11.56
C ALA A 206 -5.41 -0.08 13.08
N THR A 207 -6.57 0.31 13.58
CA THR A 207 -6.96 0.29 14.99
C THR A 207 -6.79 -1.08 15.67
N ASN A 208 -6.78 -2.17 14.90
CA ASN A 208 -6.67 -3.53 15.41
C ASN A 208 -5.24 -4.07 15.51
N GLU A 209 -4.21 -3.36 15.04
CA GLU A 209 -2.80 -3.82 15.16
C GLU A 209 -2.10 -3.31 16.43
N VAL A 210 -2.69 -2.34 17.14
CA VAL A 210 -2.07 -1.76 18.35
C VAL A 210 -2.08 -2.73 19.55
N LYS A 211 -2.84 -3.84 19.50
CA LYS A 211 -2.71 -4.90 20.52
C LYS A 211 -1.44 -5.73 20.41
N ALA A 212 -0.73 -5.73 19.29
CA ALA A 212 0.45 -6.59 19.09
C ALA A 212 1.77 -5.94 19.50
N PHE A 213 1.82 -4.62 19.75
CA PHE A 213 3.06 -3.92 20.12
C PHE A 213 3.12 -3.51 21.60
N ASN A 214 1.99 -3.60 22.32
CA ASN A 214 1.88 -3.34 23.76
C ASN A 214 1.54 -4.62 24.54
N ALA A 215 2.00 -5.78 24.07
CA ALA A 215 2.19 -6.90 24.99
C ALA A 215 3.27 -6.44 25.96
N THR A 216 2.83 -6.13 27.18
CA THR A 216 3.64 -5.80 28.33
C THR A 216 4.79 -6.79 28.47
N ASP A 217 5.92 -6.29 28.99
CA ASP A 217 7.17 -6.98 29.34
C ASP A 217 7.00 -8.18 30.32
N ASP A 218 5.77 -8.64 30.56
CA ASP A 218 5.38 -9.69 31.50
C ASP A 218 5.25 -11.09 30.86
N ASP A 219 5.28 -11.22 29.53
CA ASP A 219 5.18 -12.53 28.83
C ASP A 219 6.52 -13.05 28.28
N ILE A 220 7.66 -12.48 28.71
CA ILE A 220 8.96 -13.13 28.47
C ILE A 220 9.06 -14.34 29.39
N VAL A 221 8.69 -15.52 28.86
CA VAL A 221 9.18 -16.79 29.36
C VAL A 221 10.70 -16.76 29.26
N ARG A 222 11.37 -16.44 30.38
CA ARG A 222 12.82 -16.54 30.50
C ARG A 222 13.21 -17.99 30.16
N PRO A 223 14.12 -18.24 29.20
CA PRO A 223 14.63 -19.58 29.00
C PRO A 223 15.29 -20.08 30.29
N PRO A 224 15.24 -21.39 30.59
CA PRO A 224 15.86 -21.93 31.79
C PRO A 224 17.34 -21.58 31.78
N HIS A 225 17.78 -20.97 32.87
CA HIS A 225 19.17 -20.70 33.19
C HIS A 225 20.01 -21.96 32.97
N TRP A 226 20.91 -21.95 31.98
CA TRP A 226 21.94 -22.96 31.88
C TRP A 226 22.90 -22.79 33.06
N GLN A 227 22.79 -23.68 34.05
CA GLN A 227 23.79 -23.82 35.12
C GLN A 227 25.10 -24.29 34.47
N TRP A 228 26.11 -23.42 34.49
CA TRP A 228 27.49 -23.84 34.26
C TRP A 228 27.99 -24.55 35.52
N SER A 229 28.11 -25.88 35.45
CA SER A 229 28.85 -26.65 36.44
C SER A 229 30.32 -26.24 36.36
N ALA A 230 30.78 -25.50 37.36
CA ALA A 230 32.19 -25.23 37.55
C ALA A 230 32.92 -26.56 37.77
N VAL A 231 33.83 -26.92 36.86
CA VAL A 231 34.84 -27.95 37.09
C VAL A 231 35.74 -27.41 38.19
N GLY A 232 35.63 -28.02 39.38
CA GLY A 232 36.44 -27.69 40.53
C GLY A 232 37.90 -27.91 40.24
N ALA A 233 38.68 -26.84 40.33
CA ALA A 233 40.09 -26.92 40.67
C ALA A 233 40.18 -27.34 42.15
N SER A 234 41.05 -28.29 42.45
CA SER A 234 41.56 -28.52 43.81
C SER A 234 43.06 -28.83 43.71
N PRO A 235 43.82 -28.40 44.73
CA PRO A 235 45.27 -28.17 44.68
C PRO A 235 46.13 -29.43 44.57
#